data_AF-A0A2T6CIF1-F1
#
_entry.id   AF-A0A2T6CIF1-F1
#
_cell.length_a   1.000
_cell.length_b   1.000
_cell.length_c   1.000
_cell.angle_alpha   90.00
_cell.angle_beta   90.00
_cell.angle_gamma   90.00
#
_symmetry.space_group_name_H-M   'P 1'
#
loop_
_entity.id
_entity.type
_entity.pdbx_description
1 polymer ?
#
loop_
_entity_poly.entity_id
_entity_poly.type
_entity_poly.pdbx_seq_one_letter_code
_entity_poly.pdbx_strand_id
1 'polypeptide(L)'
;MSCPTLPVGKAYRSCQMSALSPHLNLFDWHRLGASFRKDLRDQIQMRLINNFRVYRAQELARQGEFSKAKKAAQNLVQRAPHSVGFNLLLADIELFSGNLENARKQYEATEELIELSAELSERNKRYLVAYADFRTIAVKYRLAGQKWSEWRAVAKLVDDLDADKRFKRVFRLPT
;
A
#
# COMPACT_ATOMS: atom_id res chain seq x y z
N MET A 1 -36.21 -25.06 47.24
CA MET A 1 -37.34 -24.85 46.31
C MET A 1 -38.23 -23.76 46.87
N SER A 2 -38.87 -23.01 45.96
CA SER A 2 -39.89 -21.97 46.18
C SER A 2 -39.38 -20.52 46.22
N CYS A 3 -39.51 -19.86 45.06
CA CYS A 3 -39.45 -18.42 44.85
C CYS A 3 -40.64 -17.71 45.53
N PRO A 4 -40.45 -16.52 46.12
CA PRO A 4 -41.56 -15.63 46.42
C PRO A 4 -41.89 -14.76 45.20
N THR A 5 -43.15 -14.87 44.79
CA THR A 5 -43.84 -14.09 43.75
C THR A 5 -44.06 -12.64 44.17
N LEU A 6 -43.90 -11.74 43.20
CA LEU A 6 -44.15 -10.30 43.27
C LEU A 6 -45.65 -9.98 43.36
N PRO A 7 -46.07 -8.89 44.04
CA PRO A 7 -47.39 -8.31 43.86
C PRO A 7 -47.39 -7.25 42.74
N VAL A 8 -48.40 -7.36 41.89
CA VAL A 8 -48.73 -6.49 40.75
C VAL A 8 -49.57 -5.31 41.23
N GLY A 9 -49.20 -4.09 40.84
CA GLY A 9 -49.95 -2.88 41.21
C GLY A 9 -49.57 -1.62 40.42
N LYS A 10 -50.02 -1.56 39.16
CA LYS A 10 -50.38 -0.36 38.37
C LYS A 10 -49.49 0.90 38.46
N ALA A 11 -48.72 1.16 37.40
CA ALA A 11 -48.70 2.45 36.71
C ALA A 11 -48.00 2.32 35.34
N TYR A 12 -48.79 2.23 34.27
CA TYR A 12 -48.33 2.55 32.92
C TYR A 12 -48.11 4.06 32.84
N ARG A 13 -46.87 4.49 32.62
CA ARG A 13 -46.60 5.74 31.89
C ARG A 13 -45.53 5.49 30.84
N SER A 14 -46.03 5.49 29.61
CA SER A 14 -45.34 5.78 28.38
C SER A 14 -44.32 6.92 28.52
N CYS A 15 -43.08 6.67 28.12
CA CYS A 15 -42.19 7.70 27.57
C CYS A 15 -41.36 7.04 26.46
N GLN A 16 -41.99 6.89 25.30
CA GLN A 16 -41.26 7.04 24.05
C GLN A 16 -40.96 8.53 23.90
N MET A 17 -39.69 8.89 24.02
CA MET A 17 -39.15 10.12 23.44
C MET A 17 -37.96 9.70 22.59
N SER A 18 -38.28 9.50 21.32
CA SER A 18 -37.33 9.59 20.21
C SER A 18 -36.74 10.99 20.21
N ALA A 19 -35.43 11.12 20.39
CA ALA A 19 -34.69 12.32 20.00
C ALA A 19 -33.17 12.05 19.88
N LEU A 20 -32.69 12.03 18.63
CA LEU A 20 -31.52 12.81 18.18
C LEU A 20 -30.16 12.48 18.84
N SER A 21 -29.31 11.67 18.18
CA SER A 21 -28.21 12.12 17.29
C SER A 21 -26.85 11.57 17.82
N PRO A 22 -25.70 11.73 17.14
CA PRO A 22 -25.06 10.62 16.44
C PRO A 22 -23.60 10.51 16.89
N HIS A 23 -23.29 9.66 17.86
CA HIS A 23 -21.88 9.42 18.21
C HIS A 23 -21.30 8.32 17.33
N LEU A 24 -21.06 8.68 16.07
CA LEU A 24 -19.82 8.28 15.41
C LEU A 24 -18.70 8.62 16.40
N ASN A 25 -18.09 7.58 16.96
CA ASN A 25 -16.98 7.66 17.90
C ASN A 25 -15.80 8.27 17.13
N LEU A 26 -15.75 9.60 17.10
CA LEU A 26 -14.60 10.38 16.71
C LEU A 26 -13.55 10.09 17.78
N PHE A 27 -12.70 9.10 17.49
CA PHE A 27 -11.52 8.67 18.24
C PHE A 27 -11.19 9.60 19.42
N ASP A 28 -11.47 9.18 20.65
CA ASP A 28 -11.35 10.03 21.84
C ASP A 28 -9.86 10.28 22.17
N TRP A 29 -9.28 11.28 21.49
CA TRP A 29 -7.86 11.65 21.55
C TRP A 29 -7.42 12.02 22.97
N HIS A 30 -8.34 12.38 23.87
CA HIS A 30 -8.03 12.84 25.21
C HIS A 30 -7.52 11.70 26.13
N ARG A 31 -7.89 10.44 25.87
CA ARG A 31 -7.44 9.27 26.65
C ARG A 31 -6.04 8.76 26.32
N LEU A 32 -5.45 9.20 25.21
CA LEU A 32 -4.11 8.79 24.82
C LEU A 32 -3.06 9.65 25.55
N GLY A 33 -1.98 9.05 26.06
CA GLY A 33 -0.89 9.81 26.67
C GLY A 33 -0.29 10.83 25.69
N ALA A 34 0.21 11.96 26.20
CA ALA A 34 0.76 13.03 25.36
C ALA A 34 1.91 12.55 24.44
N SER A 35 2.72 11.57 24.89
CA SER A 35 3.76 10.98 24.04
C SER A 35 3.16 10.13 22.91
N PHE A 36 2.17 9.28 23.20
CA PHE A 36 1.50 8.45 22.20
C PHE A 36 0.82 9.28 21.11
N ARG A 37 0.20 10.42 21.48
CA ARG A 37 -0.36 11.37 20.49
C ARG A 37 0.70 12.01 19.60
N LYS A 38 1.88 12.30 20.14
CA LYS A 38 3.00 12.85 19.38
C LYS A 38 3.56 11.80 18.42
N ASP A 39 3.83 10.61 18.91
CA ASP A 39 4.36 9.50 18.11
C ASP A 39 3.42 9.12 16.96
N LEU A 40 2.11 9.03 17.22
CA LEU A 40 1.12 8.74 16.18
C LEU A 40 1.03 9.88 15.15
N ARG A 41 1.11 11.15 15.59
CA ARG A 41 1.14 12.30 14.68
C ARG A 41 2.38 12.27 13.78
N ASP A 42 3.55 12.01 14.37
CA ASP A 42 4.82 11.93 13.65
C ASP A 42 4.80 10.76 12.64
N GLN A 43 4.25 9.61 13.02
CA GLN A 43 4.05 8.46 12.11
C GLN A 43 3.10 8.78 10.95
N ILE A 44 1.96 9.45 11.21
CA ILE A 44 1.02 9.87 10.17
C ILE A 44 1.69 10.89 9.23
N GLN A 45 2.40 11.88 9.79
CA GLN A 45 3.08 12.91 9.02
C GLN A 45 4.19 12.32 8.14
N MET A 46 4.97 11.38 8.67
CA MET A 46 5.98 10.65 7.90
C MET A 46 5.37 9.79 6.79
N ARG A 47 4.23 9.13 7.03
CA ARG A 47 3.49 8.39 5.99
C ARG A 47 3.01 9.31 4.87
N LEU A 48 2.48 10.49 5.20
CA LEU A 48 2.04 11.48 4.22
C LEU A 48 3.21 12.03 3.38
N ILE A 49 4.34 12.36 4.03
CA ILE A 49 5.55 12.83 3.35
C ILE A 49 6.08 11.77 2.37
N ASN A 50 6.08 10.50 2.78
CA ASN A 50 6.53 9.40 1.93
C ASN A 50 5.58 9.19 0.74
N ASN A 51 4.26 9.24 0.96
CA ASN A 51 3.28 9.16 -0.13
C ASN A 51 3.45 10.31 -1.13
N PHE A 52 3.67 11.54 -0.65
CA PHE A 52 3.93 12.70 -1.51
C PHE A 52 5.19 12.53 -2.35
N ARG A 53 6.27 12.01 -1.75
CA ARG A 53 7.53 11.76 -2.47
C ARG A 53 7.42 10.66 -3.52
N VAL A 54 6.68 9.58 -3.21
CA VAL A 54 6.35 8.53 -4.18
C VAL A 54 5.58 9.13 -5.37
N TYR A 55 4.51 9.88 -5.09
CA TYR A 55 3.72 10.56 -6.13
C TYR A 55 4.57 11.50 -6.98
N ARG A 56 5.43 12.30 -6.35
CA ARG A 56 6.35 13.20 -7.06
C ARG A 56 7.32 12.45 -7.96
N ALA A 57 7.90 11.34 -7.50
CA ALA A 57 8.82 10.54 -8.32
C ALA A 57 8.10 9.93 -9.53
N GLN A 58 6.86 9.45 -9.35
CA GLN A 58 6.02 8.96 -10.44
C GLN A 58 5.66 10.05 -11.44
N GLU A 59 5.28 11.25 -10.98
CA GLU A 59 4.94 12.35 -11.87
C GLU A 59 6.15 12.85 -12.66
N LEU A 60 7.33 12.93 -12.05
CA LEU A 60 8.59 13.22 -12.76
C LEU A 60 8.88 12.19 -13.86
N ALA A 61 8.68 10.90 -13.57
CA ALA A 61 8.84 9.84 -14.58
C ALA A 61 7.80 9.99 -15.71
N ARG A 62 6.56 10.35 -15.39
CA ARG A 62 5.49 10.58 -16.36
C ARG A 62 5.76 11.77 -17.28
N GLN A 63 6.49 12.77 -16.79
CA GLN A 63 6.97 13.93 -17.54
C GLN A 63 8.24 13.65 -18.34
N GLY A 64 8.79 12.43 -18.27
CA GLY A 64 10.04 12.05 -18.91
C GLY A 64 11.30 12.57 -18.19
N GLU A 65 11.17 13.20 -17.02
CA GLU A 65 12.29 13.70 -16.22
C GLU A 65 12.96 12.57 -15.41
N PHE A 66 13.38 11.50 -16.09
CA PHE A 66 13.85 10.27 -15.44
C PHE A 66 15.04 10.45 -14.51
N SER A 67 15.96 11.38 -14.82
CA SER A 67 17.10 11.68 -13.93
C SER A 67 16.63 12.23 -12.58
N LYS A 68 15.65 13.14 -12.57
CA LYS A 68 15.09 13.69 -11.33
C LYS A 68 14.23 12.65 -10.60
N ALA A 69 13.44 11.86 -11.33
CA ALA A 69 12.66 10.77 -10.77
C ALA A 69 13.55 9.74 -10.05
N LYS A 70 14.63 9.32 -10.72
CA LYS A 70 15.61 8.37 -10.18
C LYS A 70 16.25 8.91 -8.90
N LYS A 71 16.73 10.16 -8.90
CA LYS A 71 17.29 10.79 -7.71
C LYS A 71 16.27 10.84 -6.55
N ALA A 72 15.01 11.14 -6.85
CA ALA A 72 13.95 11.15 -5.83
C ALA A 72 13.70 9.75 -5.24
N ALA A 73 13.66 8.70 -6.07
CA ALA A 73 13.48 7.32 -5.62
C ALA A 73 14.69 6.78 -4.86
N GLN A 74 15.91 7.06 -5.32
CA GLN A 74 17.14 6.72 -4.59
C GLN A 74 17.16 7.35 -3.20
N ASN A 75 16.74 8.62 -3.06
CA ASN A 75 16.62 9.26 -1.75
C ASN A 75 15.56 8.59 -0.85
N LEU A 76 14.52 7.98 -1.41
CA LEU A 76 13.53 7.21 -0.65
C LEU A 76 14.15 5.89 -0.16
N VAL A 77 14.80 5.14 -1.06
CA VAL A 77 15.48 3.89 -0.72
C VAL A 77 16.58 4.13 0.32
N GLN A 78 17.41 5.17 0.19
CA GLN A 78 18.44 5.49 1.19
C GLN A 78 17.88 5.73 2.60
N ARG A 79 16.67 6.27 2.70
CA ARG A 79 16.02 6.52 4.01
C ARG A 79 15.36 5.29 4.59
N ALA A 80 14.88 4.38 3.74
CA ALA A 80 14.29 3.12 4.16
C ALA A 80 14.72 1.99 3.19
N PRO A 81 15.94 1.45 3.35
CA PRO A 81 16.51 0.50 2.41
C PRO A 81 15.73 -0.79 2.27
N HIS A 82 15.05 -1.22 3.34
CA HIS A 82 14.22 -2.43 3.36
C HIS A 82 12.76 -2.16 2.95
N SER A 83 12.42 -0.93 2.52
CA SER A 83 11.07 -0.64 2.06
C SER A 83 10.84 -1.26 0.69
N VAL A 84 10.06 -2.33 0.63
CA VAL A 84 9.64 -3.00 -0.61
C VAL A 84 9.08 -1.99 -1.62
N GLY A 85 8.19 -1.11 -1.17
CA GLY A 85 7.55 -0.13 -2.07
C GLY A 85 8.53 0.86 -2.70
N PHE A 86 9.56 1.30 -1.97
CA PHE A 86 10.56 2.22 -2.52
C PHE A 86 11.52 1.52 -3.49
N ASN A 87 11.87 0.28 -3.20
CA ASN A 87 12.71 -0.52 -4.10
C ASN A 87 11.98 -0.86 -5.40
N LEU A 88 10.69 -1.24 -5.34
CA LEU A 88 9.86 -1.42 -6.55
C LEU A 88 9.71 -0.12 -7.35
N LEU A 89 9.48 1.01 -6.67
CA LEU A 89 9.38 2.30 -7.34
C LEU A 89 10.69 2.67 -8.07
N LEU A 90 11.84 2.40 -7.46
CA LEU A 90 13.14 2.61 -8.10
C LEU A 90 13.29 1.71 -9.34
N ALA A 91 12.90 0.43 -9.23
CA ALA A 91 12.92 -0.51 -10.36
C ALA A 91 12.02 -0.05 -11.53
N ASP A 92 10.81 0.43 -11.24
CA ASP A 92 9.90 1.02 -12.23
C ASP A 92 10.53 2.23 -12.92
N ILE A 93 11.17 3.11 -12.16
CA ILE A 93 11.83 4.30 -12.73
C ILE A 93 13.00 3.91 -13.63
N GLU A 94 13.84 2.93 -13.24
CA GLU A 94 14.92 2.42 -14.09
C GLU A 94 14.35 1.76 -15.36
N LEU A 95 13.23 1.05 -15.26
CA LEU A 95 12.55 0.45 -16.41
C LEU A 95 12.07 1.52 -17.38
N PHE A 96 11.37 2.54 -16.89
CA PHE A 96 10.83 3.62 -17.73
C PHE A 96 11.94 4.51 -18.32
N SER A 97 13.06 4.66 -17.61
CA SER A 97 14.24 5.36 -18.12
C SER A 97 15.05 4.55 -19.13
N GLY A 98 14.68 3.30 -19.40
CA GLY A 98 15.37 2.41 -20.34
C GLY A 98 16.62 1.72 -19.78
N ASN A 99 16.90 1.83 -18.48
CA ASN A 99 18.03 1.16 -17.83
C ASN A 99 17.67 -0.28 -17.45
N LEU A 100 17.44 -1.11 -18.47
CA LEU A 100 16.81 -2.43 -18.33
C LEU A 100 17.57 -3.37 -17.38
N GLU A 101 18.90 -3.43 -17.45
CA GLU A 101 19.69 -4.28 -16.54
C GLU A 101 19.58 -3.84 -15.07
N ASN A 102 19.57 -2.53 -14.81
CA ASN A 102 19.40 -2.02 -13.45
C ASN A 102 17.99 -2.31 -12.93
N ALA A 103 16.98 -2.13 -13.78
CA ALA A 103 15.60 -2.46 -13.45
C ALA A 103 15.47 -3.94 -13.08
N ARG A 104 16.01 -4.85 -13.91
CA ARG A 104 15.99 -6.29 -13.66
C ARG A 104 16.60 -6.65 -12.31
N LYS A 105 17.83 -6.21 -12.06
CA LYS A 105 18.54 -6.48 -10.79
C LYS A 105 17.76 -5.94 -9.59
N GLN A 106 17.16 -4.76 -9.74
CA GLN A 106 16.40 -4.14 -8.67
C GLN A 106 15.10 -4.90 -8.39
N TYR A 107 14.40 -5.43 -9.39
CA TYR A 107 13.23 -6.29 -9.18
C TYR A 107 13.61 -7.59 -8.46
N GLU A 108 14.63 -8.29 -8.98
CA GLU A 108 15.15 -9.55 -8.39
C GLU A 108 15.54 -9.34 -6.91
N ALA A 109 16.27 -8.26 -6.59
CA ALA A 109 16.63 -7.95 -5.20
C ALA A 109 15.41 -7.56 -4.33
N THR A 110 14.35 -7.03 -4.93
CA THR A 110 13.15 -6.65 -4.19
C THR A 110 12.26 -7.84 -3.85
N GLU A 111 12.30 -8.91 -4.66
CA GLU A 111 11.61 -10.17 -4.34
C GLU A 111 12.11 -10.75 -3.01
N GLU A 112 13.42 -10.78 -2.79
CA GLU A 112 14.01 -11.17 -1.50
C GLU A 112 13.50 -10.31 -0.34
N LEU A 113 13.40 -8.98 -0.55
CA LEU A 113 12.84 -8.07 0.47
C LEU A 113 11.35 -8.33 0.75
N ILE A 114 10.58 -8.75 -0.26
CA ILE A 114 9.16 -9.10 -0.10
C ILE A 114 9.02 -10.33 0.79
N GLU A 115 9.80 -11.37 0.51
CA GLU A 115 9.78 -12.63 1.27
C GLU A 115 10.12 -12.39 2.75
N LEU A 116 11.20 -11.64 2.99
CA LEU A 116 11.71 -11.33 4.32
C LEU A 116 10.86 -10.31 5.09
N SER A 117 9.93 -9.61 4.44
CA SER A 117 9.13 -8.58 5.10
C SER A 117 8.12 -9.17 6.07
N ALA A 118 8.30 -8.89 7.37
CA ALA A 118 7.32 -9.23 8.41
C ALA A 118 6.08 -8.31 8.41
N GLU A 119 6.18 -7.13 7.78
CA GLU A 119 5.10 -6.13 7.76
C GLU A 119 4.03 -6.41 6.69
N LEU A 120 4.37 -7.22 5.69
CA LEU A 120 3.48 -7.57 4.60
C LEU A 120 2.66 -8.81 4.95
N SER A 121 1.33 -8.68 4.86
CA SER A 121 0.44 -9.86 4.85
C SER A 121 0.72 -10.74 3.62
N GLU A 122 0.50 -12.04 3.73
CA GLU A 122 0.75 -13.00 2.64
C GLU A 122 0.02 -12.68 1.33
N ARG A 123 -1.18 -12.11 1.37
CA ARG A 123 -1.86 -11.64 0.15
C ARG A 123 -1.08 -10.54 -0.59
N ASN A 124 -0.51 -9.60 0.16
CA ASN A 124 0.27 -8.48 -0.41
C ASN A 124 1.61 -8.97 -0.92
N LYS A 125 2.25 -9.94 -0.23
CA LYS A 125 3.48 -10.57 -0.73
C LYS A 125 3.25 -11.23 -2.09
N ARG A 126 2.21 -12.07 -2.20
CA ARG A 126 1.83 -12.73 -3.47
C ARG A 126 1.61 -11.73 -4.60
N TYR A 127 0.87 -10.65 -4.34
CA TYR A 127 0.65 -9.61 -5.34
C TYR A 127 1.95 -8.91 -5.77
N LEU A 128 2.80 -8.52 -4.82
CA LEU A 128 4.03 -7.77 -5.11
C LEU A 128 5.10 -8.64 -5.79
N VAL A 129 5.19 -9.92 -5.44
CA VAL A 129 6.03 -10.90 -6.17
C VAL A 129 5.53 -11.05 -7.59
N ALA A 130 4.23 -11.31 -7.79
CA ALA A 130 3.66 -11.45 -9.13
C ALA A 130 3.82 -10.17 -9.99
N TYR A 131 3.76 -8.99 -9.35
CA TYR A 131 4.08 -7.72 -9.99
C TYR A 131 5.55 -7.63 -10.43
N ALA A 132 6.48 -7.96 -9.52
CA ALA A 132 7.92 -7.95 -9.81
C ALA A 132 8.26 -8.96 -10.93
N ASP A 133 7.74 -10.18 -10.85
CA ASP A 133 7.88 -11.22 -11.88
C ASP A 133 7.40 -10.74 -13.25
N PHE A 134 6.20 -10.14 -13.32
CA PHE A 134 5.67 -9.59 -14.55
C PHE A 134 6.63 -8.57 -15.17
N ARG A 135 7.16 -7.65 -14.35
CA ARG A 135 8.11 -6.62 -14.79
C ARG A 135 9.45 -7.21 -15.22
N THR A 136 9.97 -8.17 -14.46
CA THR A 136 11.20 -8.91 -14.76
C THR A 136 11.08 -9.64 -16.10
N ILE A 137 9.95 -10.31 -16.36
CA ILE A 137 9.68 -10.96 -17.66
C ILE A 137 9.63 -9.91 -18.77
N ALA A 138 8.88 -8.82 -18.59
CA ALA A 138 8.80 -7.75 -19.59
C ALA A 138 10.18 -7.17 -19.93
N VAL A 139 11.04 -6.99 -18.92
CA VAL A 139 12.45 -6.57 -19.11
C VAL A 139 13.24 -7.61 -19.91
N LYS A 140 13.14 -8.90 -19.57
CA LYS A 140 13.83 -9.99 -20.29
C LYS A 140 13.45 -10.04 -21.78
N TYR A 141 12.16 -9.92 -22.10
CA TYR A 141 11.70 -9.82 -23.49
C TYR A 141 12.27 -8.61 -24.22
N ARG A 142 12.27 -7.44 -23.57
CA ARG A 142 12.80 -6.21 -24.16
C ARG A 142 14.31 -6.28 -24.40
N LEU A 143 15.06 -6.86 -23.47
CA LEU A 143 16.50 -7.13 -23.63
C LEU A 143 16.78 -8.10 -24.78
N ALA A 144 15.94 -9.12 -24.95
CA ALA A 144 16.04 -10.08 -26.05
C ALA A 144 15.58 -9.52 -27.41
N GLY A 145 15.08 -8.27 -27.46
CA GLY A 145 14.49 -7.70 -28.67
C GLY A 145 13.21 -8.40 -29.14
N GLN A 146 12.57 -9.18 -28.25
CA GLN A 146 11.39 -9.97 -28.56
C GLN A 146 10.11 -9.26 -28.10
N LYS A 147 9.01 -9.53 -28.81
CA LYS A 147 7.67 -9.09 -28.38
C LYS A 147 7.07 -10.15 -27.48
N TRP A 148 6.64 -9.76 -26.28
CA TRP A 148 5.78 -10.60 -25.45
C TRP A 148 4.34 -10.43 -25.93
N SER A 149 3.72 -11.46 -26.51
CA SER A 149 2.34 -11.36 -27.04
C SER A 149 1.27 -11.47 -25.95
N GLU A 150 1.56 -12.21 -24.89
CA GLU A 150 0.60 -12.61 -23.85
C GLU A 150 0.55 -11.65 -22.65
N TRP A 151 1.34 -10.58 -22.66
CA TRP A 151 1.51 -9.70 -21.50
C TRP A 151 0.17 -9.17 -20.94
N ARG A 152 -0.83 -8.91 -21.78
CA ARG A 152 -2.15 -8.44 -21.30
C ARG A 152 -2.88 -9.48 -20.46
N ALA A 153 -2.84 -10.74 -20.88
CA ALA A 153 -3.47 -11.83 -20.16
C ALA A 153 -2.79 -12.02 -18.79
N VAL A 154 -1.45 -11.99 -18.77
CA VAL A 154 -0.67 -12.12 -17.53
C VAL A 154 -0.88 -10.90 -16.62
N ALA A 155 -0.88 -9.69 -17.16
CA ALA A 155 -1.14 -8.47 -16.38
C ALA A 155 -2.52 -8.51 -15.70
N LYS A 156 -3.54 -9.03 -16.41
CA LYS A 156 -4.87 -9.23 -15.83
C LYS A 156 -4.86 -10.26 -14.70
N LEU A 157 -4.17 -11.39 -14.86
CA LEU A 157 -4.05 -12.39 -13.79
C LEU A 157 -3.41 -11.80 -12.52
N VAL A 158 -2.38 -10.95 -12.68
CA VAL A 158 -1.76 -10.24 -11.55
C VAL A 158 -2.73 -9.23 -10.93
N ASP A 159 -3.46 -8.46 -11.75
CA ASP A 159 -4.45 -7.50 -11.26
C ASP A 159 -5.67 -8.19 -10.61
N ASP A 160 -5.98 -9.44 -10.93
CA ASP A 160 -7.07 -10.19 -10.30
C ASP A 160 -6.70 -10.74 -8.91
N LEU A 161 -5.41 -10.70 -8.51
CA LEU A 161 -4.97 -11.10 -7.17
C LEU A 161 -5.54 -10.18 -6.07
N ASP A 162 -5.89 -10.77 -4.93
CA ASP A 162 -6.31 -10.02 -3.74
C ASP A 162 -5.11 -9.33 -3.10
N ALA A 163 -5.22 -8.01 -2.90
CA ALA A 163 -4.23 -7.18 -2.25
C ALA A 163 -4.87 -5.89 -1.75
N ASP A 164 -4.17 -5.22 -0.83
CA ASP A 164 -4.57 -3.89 -0.39
C ASP A 164 -4.66 -2.93 -1.57
N LYS A 165 -5.78 -2.20 -1.66
CA LYS A 165 -6.02 -1.17 -2.70
C LYS A 165 -4.89 -0.15 -2.86
N ARG A 166 -4.10 0.05 -1.80
CA ARG A 166 -2.92 0.95 -1.81
C ARG A 166 -1.83 0.43 -2.73
N PHE A 167 -1.50 -0.87 -2.67
CA PHE A 167 -0.51 -1.48 -3.57
C PHE A 167 -1.03 -1.50 -5.00
N LYS A 168 -2.29 -1.89 -5.21
CA LYS A 168 -2.90 -1.91 -6.55
C LYS A 168 -2.97 -0.54 -7.22
N ARG A 169 -3.09 0.53 -6.43
CA ARG A 169 -3.08 1.90 -6.95
C ARG A 169 -1.69 2.36 -7.38
N VAL A 170 -0.66 2.00 -6.62
CA VAL A 170 0.72 2.45 -6.87
C VAL A 170 1.40 1.60 -7.93
N PHE A 171 1.25 0.28 -7.84
CA PHE A 171 1.89 -0.71 -8.70
C PHE A 171 0.88 -1.31 -9.67
N ARG A 172 0.29 -0.45 -10.50
CA ARG A 172 -0.72 -0.86 -11.47
C ARG A 172 -0.05 -1.36 -12.75
N LEU A 173 -0.50 -2.51 -13.24
CA LEU A 173 -0.12 -3.00 -14.55
C LEU A 173 -1.07 -2.47 -15.64
N PRO A 174 -0.58 -2.31 -16.88
CA PRO A 174 -1.47 -2.04 -18.00
C PRO A 174 -2.41 -3.25 -18.18
N THR A 175 -3.71 -3.00 -18.22
CA THR A 175 -4.76 -4.00 -18.46
C THR A 175 -5.63 -3.61 -19.64
#